data_AF-A0A7H4MXA0-F1
#
_entry.id   AF-A0A7H4MXA0-F1
#
_cell.length_a   1.000
_cell.length_b   1.000
_cell.length_c   1.000
_cell.angle_alpha   90.00
_cell.angle_beta   90.00
_cell.angle_gamma   90.00
#
_symmetry.space_group_name_H-M   'P 1'
#
loop_
_entity.id
_entity.type
_entity.pdbx_description
1 polymer ?
#
loop_
_entity_poly.entity_id
_entity_poly.type
_entity_poly.pdbx_seq_one_letter_code
_entity_poly.pdbx_strand_id
1 'polypeptide(L)'
;MCDPQQEMLMKRISDDVVALTAKYGGLLWGEHGKGFRAEYSPAFFGAELFGELRKIKAAFDPDNRLNPGKICPPEGVDAPMMKVDAVKRGTFDRQIPIAVRSSWRGAMECNGNGLCFNFDAKSPMCPSMKVSNHRIHSPKGRATLVREWLRLLADRGVDPNQLEKDLPEKRASLRTLVERTRNSWHARKGEYDFSHEVKEAMSGCLACKACSTQCPIKIDVPEFRSRFLQLYHSRYLRPVRDHLVAAVESYAPLMAHAPKTFNFFINQPWMRKLSEKHIGMVDLPLLSVPSLKQQMVGHRSANTTLEQLEALSAEQKAKRVLVVQDPFTSYYDAQVVADFVQLVES
;
A
#
# COMPACT_ATOMS: atom_id res chain seq x y z
N MET A 1 7.71 -13.40 16.40
CA MET A 1 8.02 -14.78 16.79
C MET A 1 8.37 -15.58 15.54
N CYS A 2 9.56 -15.33 14.99
CA CYS A 2 10.08 -16.10 13.83
C CYS A 2 11.06 -17.20 14.27
N ASP A 3 11.44 -17.19 15.55
CA ASP A 3 12.30 -18.21 16.16
C ASP A 3 11.43 -19.40 16.60
N PRO A 4 11.72 -20.63 16.12
CA PRO A 4 11.02 -21.85 16.55
C PRO A 4 11.03 -22.07 18.07
N GLN A 5 12.13 -21.72 18.76
CA GLN A 5 12.22 -21.91 20.21
C GLN A 5 11.24 -21.01 20.95
N GLN A 6 11.02 -19.78 20.45
CA GLN A 6 10.02 -18.88 21.02
C GLN A 6 8.59 -19.41 20.85
N GLU A 7 8.29 -20.14 19.77
CA GLU A 7 6.97 -20.76 19.58
C GLU A 7 6.73 -21.89 20.59
N MET A 8 7.73 -22.74 20.81
CA MET A 8 7.66 -23.79 21.83
C MET A 8 7.51 -23.20 23.23
N LEU A 9 8.29 -22.15 23.53
CA LEU A 9 8.21 -21.44 24.80
C LEU A 9 6.83 -20.81 25.02
N MET A 10 6.24 -20.21 23.97
CA MET A 10 4.89 -19.62 24.05
C MET A 10 3.82 -20.65 24.39
N LYS A 11 3.90 -21.88 23.86
CA LYS A 11 2.99 -22.97 24.20
C LYS A 11 3.13 -23.35 25.67
N ARG A 12 4.37 -23.63 26.12
CA ARG A 12 4.66 -23.99 27.50
C ARG A 12 4.17 -22.93 28.49
N ILE A 13 4.50 -21.66 28.26
CA ILE A 13 4.04 -20.55 29.11
C ILE A 13 2.51 -20.47 29.11
N SER A 14 1.85 -20.67 27.96
CA SER A 14 0.39 -20.64 27.90
C SER A 14 -0.24 -21.76 28.73
N ASP A 15 0.32 -22.97 28.67
CA ASP A 15 -0.14 -24.11 29.48
C ASP A 15 0.08 -23.87 30.99
N ASP A 16 1.27 -23.40 31.36
CA ASP A 16 1.62 -23.09 32.77
C ASP A 16 0.73 -21.99 33.34
N VAL A 17 0.43 -20.94 32.56
CA VAL A 17 -0.49 -19.86 32.95
C VAL A 17 -1.92 -20.39 33.13
N VAL A 18 -2.42 -21.22 32.21
CA VAL A 18 -3.75 -21.82 32.33
C VAL A 18 -3.86 -22.66 33.60
N ALA A 19 -2.86 -23.52 33.87
CA ALA A 19 -2.82 -24.35 35.07
C ALA A 19 -2.77 -23.51 36.35
N LEU A 20 -1.95 -22.45 36.37
CA LEU A 20 -1.83 -21.56 37.51
C LEU A 20 -3.12 -20.78 37.76
N THR A 21 -3.75 -20.24 36.71
CA THR A 21 -5.04 -19.55 36.83
C THR A 21 -6.12 -20.49 37.39
N ALA A 22 -6.20 -21.72 36.88
CA ALA A 22 -7.15 -22.72 37.37
C ALA A 22 -6.92 -23.08 38.85
N LYS A 23 -5.65 -23.23 39.29
CA LYS A 23 -5.29 -23.52 40.68
C LYS A 23 -5.89 -22.52 41.67
N TYR A 24 -6.01 -21.25 41.30
CA TYR A 24 -6.53 -20.18 42.15
C TYR A 24 -8.00 -19.82 41.85
N GLY A 25 -8.72 -20.63 41.06
CA GLY A 25 -10.12 -20.35 40.68
C GLY A 25 -10.28 -19.12 39.79
N GLY A 26 -9.22 -18.70 39.09
CA GLY A 26 -9.23 -17.50 38.25
C GLY A 26 -9.79 -17.73 36.84
N LEU A 27 -10.03 -16.62 36.14
CA LEU A 27 -10.59 -16.58 34.79
C LEU A 27 -9.52 -16.11 33.78
N LEU A 28 -9.09 -16.98 32.84
CA LEU A 28 -8.22 -16.59 31.72
C LEU A 28 -9.06 -16.10 30.53
N TRP A 29 -9.44 -14.83 30.56
CA TRP A 29 -10.17 -14.16 29.48
C TRP A 29 -9.39 -12.94 28.94
N GLY A 30 -9.60 -12.60 27.68
CA GLY A 30 -8.99 -11.45 27.03
C GLY A 30 -10.05 -10.47 26.53
N GLU A 31 -10.00 -9.22 27.01
CA GLU A 31 -10.92 -8.14 26.62
C GLU A 31 -10.96 -7.91 25.10
N HIS A 32 -9.80 -7.98 24.46
CA HIS A 32 -9.64 -7.74 23.02
C HIS A 32 -9.54 -9.03 22.17
N GLY A 33 -9.92 -10.18 22.77
CA GLY A 33 -10.04 -11.47 22.09
C GLY A 33 -9.14 -12.59 22.64
N LYS A 34 -9.49 -13.83 22.29
CA LYS A 34 -8.85 -15.06 22.79
C LYS A 34 -7.69 -15.58 21.92
N GLY A 35 -7.57 -15.09 20.68
CA GLY A 35 -6.43 -15.38 19.79
C GLY A 35 -6.25 -16.87 19.44
N PHE A 36 -5.11 -17.46 19.78
CA PHE A 36 -4.79 -18.89 19.56
C PHE A 36 -5.00 -19.75 20.82
N ARG A 37 -5.52 -19.17 21.92
CA ARG A 37 -5.77 -19.87 23.20
C ARG A 37 -7.18 -20.50 23.24
N ALA A 38 -7.74 -20.78 22.08
CA ALA A 38 -9.12 -21.24 21.96
C ALA A 38 -9.27 -22.71 22.37
N GLU A 39 -8.20 -23.50 22.27
CA GLU A 39 -8.14 -24.89 22.74
C GLU A 39 -8.53 -25.07 24.22
N TYR A 40 -8.33 -24.04 25.06
CA TYR A 40 -8.69 -24.11 26.47
C TYR A 40 -10.17 -23.78 26.74
N SER A 41 -10.93 -23.30 25.75
CA SER A 41 -12.33 -22.88 25.95
C SER A 41 -13.23 -23.97 26.53
N PRO A 42 -13.21 -25.23 26.06
CA PRO A 42 -14.10 -26.26 26.59
C PRO A 42 -13.82 -26.56 28.07
N ALA A 43 -12.54 -26.72 28.43
CA ALA A 43 -12.13 -26.97 29.82
C ALA A 43 -12.47 -25.79 30.74
N PHE A 44 -12.43 -24.58 30.19
CA PHE A 44 -12.63 -23.35 30.93
C PHE A 44 -14.09 -23.02 31.23
N PHE A 45 -14.97 -23.14 30.24
CA PHE A 45 -16.40 -22.90 30.43
C PHE A 45 -17.12 -24.10 31.06
N GLY A 46 -16.51 -25.29 30.99
CA GLY A 46 -17.18 -26.53 31.36
C GLY A 46 -18.25 -26.91 30.34
N ALA A 47 -18.79 -28.12 30.48
CA ALA A 47 -19.72 -28.69 29.50
C ALA A 47 -21.00 -27.86 29.33
N GLU A 48 -21.55 -27.32 30.43
CA GLU A 48 -22.82 -26.59 30.44
C GLU A 48 -22.71 -25.24 29.72
N LEU A 49 -21.86 -24.32 30.20
CA LEU A 49 -21.72 -23.00 29.60
C LEU A 49 -21.12 -23.08 28.19
N PHE A 50 -20.21 -24.03 27.93
CA PHE A 50 -19.73 -24.25 26.57
C PHE A 50 -20.87 -24.70 25.66
N GLY A 51 -21.76 -25.60 26.11
CA GLY A 51 -22.97 -26.00 25.40
C GLY A 51 -23.87 -24.82 25.05
N GLU A 52 -24.15 -23.93 26.01
CA GLU A 52 -24.96 -22.72 25.76
C GLU A 52 -24.31 -21.77 24.74
N LEU A 53 -22.98 -21.60 24.79
CA LEU A 53 -22.27 -20.83 23.77
C LEU A 53 -22.41 -21.46 22.37
N ARG A 54 -22.39 -22.79 22.27
CA ARG A 54 -22.59 -23.52 21.00
C ARG A 54 -24.01 -23.35 20.46
N LYS A 55 -25.02 -23.32 21.32
CA LYS A 55 -26.43 -23.03 20.95
C LYS A 55 -26.56 -21.61 20.39
N ILE A 56 -26.00 -20.62 21.09
CA ILE A 56 -25.97 -19.23 20.61
C ILE A 56 -25.26 -19.17 19.26
N LYS A 57 -24.10 -19.82 19.13
CA LYS A 57 -23.34 -19.87 17.87
C LYS A 57 -24.16 -20.49 16.74
N ALA A 58 -24.89 -21.58 16.99
CA ALA A 58 -25.76 -22.22 16.00
C ALA A 58 -26.90 -21.32 15.53
N ALA A 59 -27.48 -20.52 16.44
CA ALA A 59 -28.56 -19.60 16.10
C ALA A 59 -28.13 -18.47 15.14
N PHE A 60 -26.89 -17.97 15.27
CA PHE A 60 -26.39 -16.83 14.48
C PHE A 60 -25.41 -17.21 13.35
N ASP A 61 -24.79 -18.38 13.42
CA ASP A 61 -23.77 -18.86 12.46
C ASP A 61 -23.76 -20.39 12.37
N PRO A 62 -24.85 -21.00 11.86
CA PRO A 62 -25.00 -22.46 11.80
C PRO A 62 -23.92 -23.12 10.92
N ASP A 63 -23.47 -22.42 9.88
CA ASP A 63 -22.43 -22.90 8.96
C ASP A 63 -20.99 -22.64 9.46
N ASN A 64 -20.82 -22.12 10.67
CA ASN A 64 -19.53 -21.85 11.31
C ASN A 64 -18.58 -20.96 10.45
N ARG A 65 -19.12 -19.93 9.79
CA ARG A 65 -18.38 -19.05 8.88
C ARG A 65 -17.71 -17.90 9.63
N LEU A 66 -18.25 -17.49 10.77
CA LEU A 66 -17.77 -16.35 11.54
C LEU A 66 -16.67 -16.79 12.51
N ASN A 67 -15.41 -16.67 12.07
CA ASN A 67 -14.21 -16.86 12.88
C ASN A 67 -14.10 -18.27 13.52
N PRO A 68 -14.11 -19.34 12.70
CA PRO A 68 -14.12 -20.73 13.18
C PRO A 68 -12.90 -21.05 14.06
N GLY A 69 -13.13 -21.90 15.06
CA GLY A 69 -12.10 -22.40 15.98
C GLY A 69 -11.63 -21.39 17.03
N LYS A 70 -12.27 -20.22 17.18
CA LYS A 70 -11.82 -19.18 18.13
C LYS A 70 -12.54 -19.14 19.47
N ILE A 71 -13.86 -19.36 19.49
CA ILE A 71 -14.66 -19.31 20.72
C ILE A 71 -15.30 -20.68 20.98
N CYS A 72 -16.19 -21.11 20.08
CA CYS A 72 -16.81 -22.42 20.05
C CYS A 72 -17.31 -22.72 18.62
N PRO A 73 -17.47 -24.00 18.23
CA PRO A 73 -18.24 -24.37 17.04
C PRO A 73 -19.75 -24.33 17.34
N PRO A 74 -20.62 -24.25 16.32
CA PRO A 74 -22.06 -24.37 16.55
C PRO A 74 -22.43 -25.75 17.14
N GLU A 75 -23.57 -25.81 17.81
CA GLU A 75 -24.15 -27.07 18.28
C GLU A 75 -24.40 -28.02 17.09
N GLY A 76 -24.16 -29.32 17.29
CA GLY A 76 -24.25 -30.32 16.22
C GLY A 76 -23.06 -30.36 15.24
N VAL A 77 -22.16 -29.37 15.27
CA VAL A 77 -20.93 -29.36 14.46
C VAL A 77 -19.72 -29.68 15.31
N ASP A 78 -19.02 -30.76 14.98
CA ASP A 78 -17.74 -31.12 15.61
C ASP A 78 -16.58 -30.51 14.81
N ALA A 79 -16.21 -29.26 15.15
CA ALA A 79 -15.09 -28.57 14.55
C ALA A 79 -14.01 -28.27 15.59
N PRO A 80 -12.71 -28.48 15.24
CA PRO A 80 -11.62 -28.35 16.19
C PRO A 80 -11.40 -26.90 16.62
N MET A 81 -11.03 -26.75 17.88
CA MET A 81 -10.58 -25.46 18.42
C MET A 81 -9.16 -25.15 17.96
N MET A 82 -8.87 -23.86 17.71
CA MET A 82 -7.54 -23.41 17.33
C MET A 82 -6.58 -23.59 18.52
N LYS A 83 -5.51 -24.35 18.29
CA LYS A 83 -4.46 -24.63 19.26
C LYS A 83 -3.43 -23.50 19.33
N VAL A 84 -2.78 -23.35 20.49
CA VAL A 84 -1.71 -22.35 20.70
C VAL A 84 -0.50 -22.64 19.83
N ASP A 85 -0.21 -23.90 19.55
CA ASP A 85 0.91 -24.36 18.72
C ASP A 85 0.58 -24.45 17.22
N ALA A 86 -0.63 -24.10 16.81
CA ALA A 86 -1.00 -24.07 15.39
C ALA A 86 -0.05 -23.18 14.58
N VAL A 87 0.08 -23.49 13.28
CA VAL A 87 0.92 -22.75 12.34
C VAL A 87 0.56 -21.26 12.37
N LYS A 88 1.56 -20.42 12.64
CA LYS A 88 1.39 -18.97 12.75
C LYS A 88 2.06 -18.29 11.59
N ARG A 89 1.78 -17.00 11.44
CA ARG A 89 2.50 -16.12 10.50
C ARG A 89 4.02 -16.25 10.61
N GLY A 90 4.54 -16.37 11.82
CA GLY A 90 5.97 -16.52 12.10
C GLY A 90 6.63 -17.75 11.46
N THR A 91 5.87 -18.80 11.16
CA THR A 91 6.33 -20.00 10.45
C THR A 91 6.69 -19.70 9.00
N PHE A 92 5.96 -18.79 8.36
CA PHE A 92 6.21 -18.35 6.98
C PHE A 92 7.22 -17.19 6.95
N ASP A 93 7.06 -16.20 7.83
CA ASP A 93 7.93 -15.02 7.87
C ASP A 93 9.41 -15.40 8.10
N ARG A 94 9.71 -16.50 8.82
CA ARG A 94 11.10 -16.94 9.08
C ARG A 94 11.83 -17.47 7.86
N GLN A 95 11.10 -17.87 6.81
CA GLN A 95 11.69 -18.31 5.53
C GLN A 95 12.28 -17.13 4.76
N ILE A 96 11.91 -15.90 5.11
CA ILE A 96 12.45 -14.67 4.53
C ILE A 96 13.73 -14.29 5.29
N PRO A 97 14.88 -14.10 4.60
CA PRO A 97 16.13 -13.70 5.23
C PRO A 97 15.97 -12.45 6.10
N ILE A 98 16.70 -12.39 7.23
CA ILE A 98 16.61 -11.28 8.18
C ILE A 98 16.90 -9.94 7.50
N ALA A 99 17.92 -9.88 6.63
CA ALA A 99 18.27 -8.66 5.90
C ALA A 99 17.11 -8.16 5.01
N VAL A 100 16.40 -9.07 4.34
CA VAL A 100 15.21 -8.74 3.53
C VAL A 100 14.08 -8.25 4.43
N ARG A 101 13.82 -8.92 5.55
CA ARG A 101 12.78 -8.48 6.50
C ARG A 101 13.05 -7.10 7.08
N SER A 102 14.30 -6.82 7.43
CA SER A 102 14.74 -5.52 7.96
C SER A 102 14.70 -4.41 6.91
N SER A 103 14.96 -4.73 5.64
CA SER A 103 14.83 -3.76 4.56
C SER A 103 13.36 -3.50 4.19
N TRP A 104 12.51 -4.53 4.17
CA TRP A 104 11.10 -4.44 3.79
C TRP A 104 10.15 -4.27 4.98
N ARG A 105 10.58 -3.51 6.01
CA ARG A 105 9.85 -3.36 7.28
C ARG A 105 8.41 -2.91 7.09
N GLY A 106 8.13 -2.00 6.16
CA GLY A 106 6.77 -1.53 5.88
C GLY A 106 5.78 -2.68 5.67
N ALA A 107 6.14 -3.71 4.89
CA ALA A 107 5.26 -4.88 4.71
C ALA A 107 5.33 -5.87 5.89
N MET A 108 6.53 -6.09 6.44
CA MET A 108 6.77 -7.09 7.49
C MET A 108 6.14 -6.72 8.84
N GLU A 109 5.99 -5.43 9.14
CA GLU A 109 5.49 -4.95 10.42
C GLU A 109 3.98 -5.09 10.60
N CYS A 110 3.23 -5.32 9.51
CA CYS A 110 1.79 -5.55 9.59
C CYS A 110 1.47 -6.67 10.58
N ASN A 111 1.01 -6.30 11.78
CA ASN A 111 0.70 -7.26 12.84
C ASN A 111 -0.58 -8.07 12.56
N GLY A 112 -1.34 -7.71 11.52
CA GLY A 112 -2.57 -8.39 11.12
C GLY A 112 -3.84 -7.83 11.74
N ASN A 113 -3.78 -6.68 12.42
CA ASN A 113 -4.97 -5.98 12.90
C ASN A 113 -5.96 -5.68 11.75
N GLY A 114 -7.25 -5.68 12.07
CA GLY A 114 -8.33 -5.53 11.10
C GLY A 114 -8.81 -4.10 10.89
N LEU A 115 -8.18 -3.09 11.50
CA LEU A 115 -8.68 -1.70 11.48
C LEU A 115 -8.85 -1.17 10.05
N CYS A 116 -7.99 -1.63 9.16
CA CYS A 116 -8.04 -1.23 7.76
C CYS A 116 -9.22 -1.80 6.96
N PHE A 117 -10.00 -2.73 7.52
CA PHE A 117 -11.29 -3.17 6.98
C PHE A 117 -12.40 -2.23 7.46
N ASN A 118 -12.20 -0.93 7.25
CA ASN A 118 -13.14 0.12 7.61
C ASN A 118 -14.04 0.45 6.41
N PHE A 119 -15.35 0.54 6.64
CA PHE A 119 -16.36 0.89 5.64
C PHE A 119 -16.84 2.34 5.75
N ASP A 120 -16.41 3.10 6.76
CA ASP A 120 -16.74 4.52 6.91
C ASP A 120 -16.21 5.34 5.74
N ALA A 121 -17.09 5.96 4.98
CA ALA A 121 -16.75 6.79 3.82
C ALA A 121 -15.84 7.98 4.17
N LYS A 122 -15.90 8.48 5.41
CA LYS A 122 -15.10 9.63 5.87
C LYS A 122 -13.69 9.25 6.29
N SER A 123 -13.42 7.97 6.53
CA SER A 123 -12.06 7.52 6.80
C SER A 123 -11.23 7.55 5.50
N PRO A 124 -10.07 8.22 5.45
CA PRO A 124 -9.24 8.28 4.25
C PRO A 124 -8.52 6.95 3.96
N MET A 125 -8.50 5.99 4.90
CA MET A 125 -7.79 4.73 4.69
C MET A 125 -8.56 3.77 3.76
N CYS A 126 -7.88 3.54 2.63
CA CYS A 126 -8.11 2.66 1.50
C CYS A 126 -9.48 2.77 0.80
N PRO A 127 -9.68 3.84 -0.01
CA PRO A 127 -10.84 3.97 -0.88
C PRO A 127 -11.02 2.78 -1.83
N SER A 128 -9.93 2.24 -2.39
CA SER A 128 -9.99 1.09 -3.30
C SER A 128 -10.57 -0.17 -2.66
N MET A 129 -10.32 -0.42 -1.37
CA MET A 129 -10.96 -1.54 -0.67
C MET A 129 -12.45 -1.30 -0.46
N LYS A 130 -12.85 -0.07 -0.13
CA LYS A 130 -14.26 0.30 0.11
C LYS A 130 -15.11 0.19 -1.15
N VAL A 131 -14.55 0.58 -2.30
CA VAL A 131 -15.24 0.50 -3.59
C VAL A 131 -15.30 -0.94 -4.08
N SER A 132 -14.20 -1.68 -3.99
CA SER A 132 -14.11 -3.04 -4.55
C SER A 132 -14.67 -4.12 -3.63
N ASN A 133 -14.75 -3.87 -2.32
CA ASN A 133 -14.97 -4.88 -1.27
C ASN A 133 -13.94 -6.04 -1.27
N HIS A 134 -12.82 -5.90 -2.00
CA HIS A 134 -11.77 -6.90 -2.08
C HIS A 134 -10.65 -6.59 -1.08
N ARG A 135 -10.41 -7.53 -0.16
CA ARG A 135 -9.43 -7.37 0.94
C ARG A 135 -7.99 -7.19 0.45
N ILE A 136 -7.65 -7.64 -0.77
CA ILE A 136 -6.32 -7.43 -1.36
C ILE A 136 -5.97 -5.95 -1.51
N HIS A 137 -6.98 -5.07 -1.62
CA HIS A 137 -6.77 -3.64 -1.76
C HIS A 137 -6.63 -2.90 -0.42
N SER A 138 -6.77 -3.58 0.72
CA SER A 138 -6.46 -3.00 2.04
C SER A 138 -4.95 -3.00 2.32
N PRO A 139 -4.43 -2.17 3.25
CA PRO A 139 -3.04 -2.22 3.69
C PRO A 139 -2.64 -3.60 4.20
N LYS A 140 -3.53 -4.28 4.95
CA LYS A 140 -3.29 -5.66 5.41
C LYS A 140 -3.19 -6.64 4.24
N GLY A 141 -4.07 -6.55 3.25
CA GLY A 141 -4.02 -7.40 2.06
C GLY A 141 -2.72 -7.20 1.29
N ARG A 142 -2.38 -5.94 1.00
CA ARG A 142 -1.13 -5.51 0.33
C ARG A 142 0.12 -6.01 1.04
N ALA A 143 0.19 -5.83 2.35
CA ALA A 143 1.30 -6.32 3.16
C ALA A 143 1.40 -7.84 3.11
N THR A 144 0.27 -8.54 3.13
CA THR A 144 0.24 -10.02 3.05
C THR A 144 0.74 -10.53 1.72
N LEU A 145 0.29 -9.93 0.61
CA LEU A 145 0.77 -10.29 -0.72
C LEU A 145 2.27 -10.01 -0.90
N VAL A 146 2.76 -8.87 -0.41
CA VAL A 146 4.20 -8.57 -0.48
C VAL A 146 5.02 -9.53 0.38
N ARG A 147 4.56 -9.89 1.59
CA ARG A 147 5.24 -10.90 2.42
C ARG A 147 5.34 -12.24 1.72
N GLU A 148 4.24 -12.70 1.13
CA GLU A 148 4.24 -13.96 0.40
C GLU A 148 5.14 -13.90 -0.84
N TRP A 149 5.15 -12.77 -1.54
CA TRP A 149 6.06 -12.53 -2.65
C TRP A 149 7.53 -12.61 -2.23
N LEU A 150 7.90 -11.95 -1.12
CA LEU A 150 9.26 -12.03 -0.56
C LEU A 150 9.64 -13.45 -0.15
N ARG A 151 8.69 -14.22 0.41
CA ARG A 151 8.89 -15.63 0.75
C ARG A 151 9.15 -16.48 -0.50
N LEU A 152 8.37 -16.28 -1.55
CA LEU A 152 8.51 -16.98 -2.83
C LEU A 152 9.77 -16.59 -3.61
N LEU A 153 10.31 -15.38 -3.40
CA LEU A 153 11.63 -15.00 -3.91
C LEU A 153 12.75 -15.71 -3.14
N ALA A 154 12.66 -15.72 -1.80
CA ALA A 154 13.62 -16.40 -0.94
C ALA A 154 13.69 -17.91 -1.23
N ASP A 155 12.54 -18.55 -1.44
CA ASP A 155 12.43 -19.96 -1.84
C ASP A 155 13.17 -20.27 -3.15
N ARG A 156 13.22 -19.29 -4.07
CA ARG A 156 13.97 -19.38 -5.34
C ARG A 156 15.41 -18.88 -5.24
N GLY A 157 15.89 -18.53 -4.04
CA GLY A 157 17.23 -17.98 -3.84
C GLY A 157 17.44 -16.58 -4.41
N VAL A 158 16.37 -15.80 -4.62
CA VAL A 158 16.44 -14.44 -5.18
C VAL A 158 16.39 -13.41 -4.06
N ASP A 159 17.43 -12.58 -3.95
CA ASP A 159 17.45 -11.45 -3.01
C ASP A 159 16.92 -10.15 -3.66
N PRO A 160 15.75 -9.64 -3.25
CA PRO A 160 15.21 -8.39 -3.79
C PRO A 160 16.07 -7.16 -3.47
N ASN A 161 16.80 -7.16 -2.36
CA ASN A 161 17.68 -6.03 -2.01
C ASN A 161 18.90 -5.97 -2.95
N GLN A 162 19.43 -7.13 -3.33
CA GLN A 162 20.50 -7.19 -4.32
C GLN A 162 19.99 -6.73 -5.70
N LEU A 163 18.79 -7.19 -6.09
CA LEU A 163 18.16 -6.73 -7.33
C LEU A 163 18.01 -5.21 -7.37
N GLU A 164 17.57 -4.57 -6.27
CA GLU A 164 17.45 -3.11 -6.20
C GLU A 164 18.80 -2.39 -6.37
N LYS A 165 19.87 -2.90 -5.75
CA LYS A 165 21.22 -2.33 -5.86
C LYS A 165 21.80 -2.43 -7.27
N ASP A 166 21.51 -3.52 -7.99
CA ASP A 166 22.02 -3.73 -9.35
C ASP A 166 21.31 -2.88 -10.42
N LEU A 167 20.15 -2.28 -10.11
CA LEU A 167 19.33 -1.59 -11.12
C LEU A 167 19.97 -0.31 -11.68
N PRO A 168 20.55 0.61 -10.88
CA PRO A 168 21.16 1.82 -11.40
C PRO A 168 22.34 1.57 -12.34
N GLU A 169 23.08 0.46 -12.13
CA GLU A 169 24.26 0.11 -12.93
C GLU A 169 23.88 -0.53 -14.27
N LYS A 170 22.68 -1.13 -14.37
CA LYS A 170 22.18 -1.76 -15.60
C LYS A 170 21.57 -0.71 -16.53
N ARG A 171 22.37 -0.17 -17.45
CA ARG A 171 21.84 0.57 -18.62
C ARG A 171 20.84 -0.30 -19.38
N ALA A 172 19.77 0.31 -19.87
CA ALA A 172 18.76 -0.37 -20.67
C ALA A 172 19.42 -1.00 -21.92
N SER A 173 19.59 -2.32 -21.90
CA SER A 173 20.14 -3.07 -23.03
C SER A 173 19.02 -3.59 -23.93
N LEU A 174 19.31 -3.75 -25.23
CA LEU A 174 18.37 -4.38 -26.18
C LEU A 174 17.94 -5.78 -25.69
N ARG A 175 18.86 -6.52 -25.06
CA ARG A 175 18.56 -7.83 -24.47
C ARG A 175 17.52 -7.73 -23.36
N THR A 176 17.68 -6.79 -22.43
CA THR A 176 16.73 -6.55 -21.35
C THR A 176 15.35 -6.14 -21.88
N LEU A 177 15.30 -5.35 -22.96
CA LEU A 177 14.05 -4.99 -23.62
C LEU A 177 13.35 -6.22 -24.23
N VAL A 178 14.11 -7.07 -24.95
CA VAL A 178 13.58 -8.31 -25.54
C VAL A 178 13.05 -9.25 -24.45
N GLU A 179 13.79 -9.42 -23.36
CA GLU A 179 13.36 -10.24 -22.21
C GLU A 179 12.07 -9.72 -21.58
N ARG A 180 11.96 -8.40 -21.34
CA ARG A 180 10.73 -7.78 -20.81
C ARG A 180 9.54 -7.95 -21.74
N THR A 181 9.74 -7.76 -23.05
CA THR A 181 8.69 -7.95 -24.05
C THR A 181 8.23 -9.39 -24.08
N ARG A 182 9.16 -10.35 -24.08
CA ARG A 182 8.85 -11.78 -24.02
C ARG A 182 8.04 -12.11 -22.76
N ASN A 183 8.51 -11.72 -21.57
CA ASN A 183 7.81 -12.00 -20.30
C ASN A 183 6.40 -11.39 -20.30
N SER A 184 6.25 -10.17 -20.81
CA SER A 184 4.95 -9.50 -20.89
C SER A 184 4.00 -10.19 -21.88
N TRP A 185 4.53 -10.74 -22.96
CA TRP A 185 3.75 -11.54 -23.91
C TRP A 185 3.27 -12.86 -23.29
N HIS A 186 4.15 -13.58 -22.60
CA HIS A 186 3.80 -14.83 -21.89
C HIS A 186 2.75 -14.60 -20.81
N ALA A 187 2.88 -13.54 -20.01
CA ALA A 187 1.87 -13.14 -19.04
C ALA A 187 0.49 -12.93 -19.70
N ARG A 188 0.45 -12.28 -20.88
CA ARG A 188 -0.80 -12.09 -21.64
C ARG A 188 -1.36 -13.40 -22.22
N LYS A 189 -0.53 -14.43 -22.38
CA LYS A 189 -0.94 -15.78 -22.79
C LYS A 189 -1.43 -16.65 -21.62
N GLY A 190 -1.40 -16.13 -20.40
CA GLY A 190 -1.91 -16.82 -19.21
C GLY A 190 -0.84 -17.58 -18.40
N GLU A 191 0.46 -17.34 -18.67
CA GLU A 191 1.51 -17.87 -17.79
C GLU A 191 1.39 -17.25 -16.40
N TYR A 192 1.27 -18.10 -15.38
CA TYR A 192 1.04 -17.66 -14.01
C TYR A 192 2.33 -17.16 -13.34
N ASP A 193 2.27 -15.95 -12.79
CA ASP A 193 3.28 -15.38 -11.89
C ASP A 193 2.57 -14.62 -10.77
N PHE A 194 2.83 -15.02 -9.52
CA PHE A 194 2.27 -14.40 -8.33
C PHE A 194 2.55 -12.88 -8.26
N SER A 195 3.63 -12.40 -8.89
CA SER A 195 3.94 -10.98 -9.01
C SER A 195 2.80 -10.19 -9.65
N HIS A 196 1.96 -10.80 -10.50
CA HIS A 196 0.79 -10.15 -11.07
C HIS A 196 -0.31 -9.88 -10.05
N GLU A 197 -0.53 -10.78 -9.08
CA GLU A 197 -1.49 -10.56 -7.98
C GLU A 197 -1.02 -9.42 -7.06
N VAL A 198 0.28 -9.38 -6.76
CA VAL A 198 0.88 -8.28 -5.99
C VAL A 198 0.72 -6.96 -6.76
N LYS A 199 0.97 -6.96 -8.07
CA LYS A 199 0.81 -5.79 -8.93
C LYS A 199 -0.64 -5.33 -9.01
N GLU A 200 -1.61 -6.24 -9.08
CA GLU A 200 -3.03 -5.92 -9.05
C GLU A 200 -3.38 -5.20 -7.74
N ALA A 201 -3.00 -5.79 -6.60
CA ALA A 201 -3.19 -5.15 -5.32
C ALA A 201 -2.59 -3.75 -5.34
N MET A 202 -1.28 -3.61 -5.63
CA MET A 202 -0.54 -2.33 -5.67
C MET A 202 -1.12 -1.29 -6.62
N SER A 203 -1.72 -1.71 -7.74
CA SER A 203 -2.30 -0.80 -8.74
C SER A 203 -3.45 0.03 -8.16
N GLY A 204 -4.22 -0.53 -7.21
CA GLY A 204 -5.30 0.20 -6.54
C GLY A 204 -4.86 1.15 -5.40
N CYS A 205 -3.55 1.32 -5.13
CA CYS A 205 -3.08 2.27 -4.11
C CYS A 205 -2.83 3.64 -4.74
N LEU A 206 -3.51 4.66 -4.22
CA LEU A 206 -3.35 6.06 -4.61
C LEU A 206 -2.11 6.73 -3.99
N ALA A 207 -1.31 5.99 -3.22
CA ALA A 207 -0.16 6.50 -2.49
C ALA A 207 -0.44 7.65 -1.49
N CYS A 208 -1.69 7.82 -1.05
CA CYS A 208 -2.14 8.93 -0.18
C CYS A 208 -1.57 8.94 1.26
N LYS A 209 -0.75 7.94 1.65
CA LYS A 209 -0.17 7.80 3.00
C LYS A 209 -1.15 7.74 4.18
N ALA A 210 -2.46 7.62 3.96
CA ALA A 210 -3.43 7.45 5.07
C ALA A 210 -3.12 6.22 5.95
N CYS A 211 -2.56 5.15 5.38
CA CYS A 211 -2.18 3.95 6.12
C CYS A 211 -1.00 4.15 7.07
N SER A 212 -0.06 5.05 6.77
CA SER A 212 1.09 5.30 7.63
C SER A 212 0.76 6.18 8.83
N THR A 213 -0.31 6.99 8.74
CA THR A 213 -0.77 7.86 9.83
C THR A 213 -1.86 7.22 10.69
N GLN A 214 -2.85 6.56 10.07
CA GLN A 214 -4.02 6.04 10.80
C GLN A 214 -3.88 4.60 11.29
N CYS A 215 -2.92 3.83 10.77
CA CYS A 215 -2.67 2.50 11.30
C CYS A 215 -1.90 2.63 12.62
N PRO A 216 -2.31 1.94 13.70
CA PRO A 216 -1.56 1.93 14.97
C PRO A 216 -0.11 1.45 14.81
N ILE A 217 0.13 0.62 13.79
CA ILE A 217 1.45 0.06 13.45
C ILE A 217 2.18 0.89 12.38
N LYS A 218 1.54 1.96 11.87
CA LYS A 218 2.14 2.91 10.91
C LYS A 218 2.72 2.26 9.64
N ILE A 219 1.98 1.31 9.07
CA ILE A 219 2.37 0.65 7.82
C ILE A 219 2.45 1.64 6.64
N ASP A 220 3.59 1.67 5.95
CA ASP A 220 3.78 2.49 4.74
C ASP A 220 3.62 1.63 3.46
N VAL A 221 2.36 1.54 2.99
CA VAL A 221 2.05 0.91 1.69
C VAL A 221 2.72 1.64 0.51
N PRO A 222 2.69 2.97 0.42
CA PRO A 222 3.38 3.70 -0.65
C PRO A 222 4.86 3.32 -0.83
N GLU A 223 5.59 3.16 0.28
CA GLU A 223 7.02 2.81 0.27
C GLU A 223 7.26 1.44 -0.37
N PHE A 224 6.68 0.37 0.18
CA PHE A 224 6.94 -0.96 -0.39
C PHE A 224 6.30 -1.14 -1.77
N ARG A 225 5.25 -0.35 -2.11
CA ARG A 225 4.68 -0.32 -3.46
C ARG A 225 5.69 0.19 -4.48
N SER A 226 6.37 1.30 -4.21
CA SER A 226 7.31 1.88 -5.19
C SER A 226 8.48 0.93 -5.45
N ARG A 227 9.01 0.32 -4.38
CA ARG A 227 10.04 -0.72 -4.44
C ARG A 227 9.59 -1.94 -5.24
N PHE A 228 8.41 -2.47 -4.93
CA PHE A 228 7.84 -3.59 -5.68
C PHE A 228 7.66 -3.25 -7.16
N LEU A 229 7.09 -2.09 -7.50
CA LEU A 229 6.85 -1.71 -8.89
C LEU A 229 8.17 -1.50 -9.67
N GLN A 230 9.20 -1.00 -9.01
CA GLN A 230 10.54 -0.88 -9.60
C GLN A 230 11.08 -2.26 -9.98
N LEU A 231 11.02 -3.23 -9.07
CA LEU A 231 11.45 -4.61 -9.32
C LEU A 231 10.56 -5.32 -10.35
N TYR A 232 9.24 -5.14 -10.28
CA TYR A 232 8.28 -5.72 -11.21
C TYR A 232 8.56 -5.26 -12.65
N HIS A 233 8.81 -3.97 -12.87
CA HIS A 233 9.11 -3.42 -14.19
C HIS A 233 10.55 -3.64 -14.66
N SER A 234 11.41 -4.25 -13.83
CA SER A 234 12.66 -4.83 -14.30
C SER A 234 12.42 -6.08 -15.16
N ARG A 235 11.34 -6.81 -14.87
CA ARG A 235 10.93 -8.07 -15.52
C ARG A 235 9.85 -7.90 -16.58
N TYR A 236 8.92 -6.95 -16.38
CA TYR A 236 7.77 -6.70 -17.26
C TYR A 236 7.81 -5.31 -17.88
N LEU A 237 7.20 -5.15 -19.05
CA LEU A 237 7.08 -3.85 -19.70
C LEU A 237 6.29 -2.87 -18.83
N ARG A 238 6.74 -1.62 -18.79
CA ARG A 238 6.04 -0.53 -18.11
C ARG A 238 5.00 0.08 -19.05
N PRO A 239 3.76 0.35 -18.58
CA PRO A 239 2.74 1.02 -19.38
C PRO A 239 3.20 2.39 -19.89
N VAL A 240 2.77 2.75 -21.11
CA VAL A 240 3.12 4.04 -21.74
C VAL A 240 2.65 5.22 -20.88
N ARG A 241 1.47 5.14 -20.25
CA ARG A 241 0.96 6.18 -19.35
C ARG A 241 1.94 6.56 -18.23
N ASP A 242 2.68 5.59 -17.69
CA ASP A 242 3.62 5.86 -16.59
C ASP A 242 4.80 6.70 -17.11
N HIS A 243 5.25 6.46 -18.35
CA HIS A 243 6.29 7.25 -18.99
C HIS A 243 5.80 8.65 -19.37
N LEU A 244 4.55 8.79 -19.82
CA LEU A 244 3.95 10.09 -20.10
C LEU A 244 3.87 10.93 -18.81
N VAL A 245 3.34 10.37 -17.73
CA VAL A 245 3.27 11.10 -16.44
C VAL A 245 4.67 11.46 -15.94
N ALA A 246 5.65 10.56 -16.04
CA ALA A 246 7.02 10.84 -15.63
C ALA A 246 7.71 11.93 -16.47
N ALA A 247 7.32 12.11 -17.73
CA ALA A 247 7.89 13.10 -18.64
C ALA A 247 7.14 14.45 -18.60
N VAL A 248 6.15 14.63 -17.72
CA VAL A 248 5.33 15.85 -17.67
C VAL A 248 6.14 17.12 -17.50
N GLU A 249 7.22 17.08 -16.72
CA GLU A 249 8.13 18.20 -16.51
C GLU A 249 8.87 18.63 -17.79
N SER A 250 9.04 17.72 -18.75
CA SER A 250 9.71 18.01 -20.01
C SER A 250 8.76 18.61 -21.06
N TYR A 251 7.53 18.11 -21.16
CA TYR A 251 6.60 18.56 -22.22
C TYR A 251 5.60 19.63 -21.77
N ALA A 252 5.18 19.66 -20.51
CA ALA A 252 4.20 20.65 -20.04
C ALA A 252 4.68 22.10 -20.22
N PRO A 253 5.97 22.45 -19.98
CA PRO A 253 6.46 23.80 -20.26
C PRO A 253 6.33 24.18 -21.75
N LEU A 254 6.59 23.24 -22.66
CA LEU A 254 6.46 23.46 -24.10
C LEU A 254 4.99 23.70 -24.48
N MET A 255 4.08 22.86 -23.98
CA MET A 255 2.66 23.00 -24.25
C MET A 255 2.07 24.30 -23.68
N ALA A 256 2.57 24.75 -22.53
CA ALA A 256 2.14 25.98 -21.86
C ALA A 256 2.47 27.28 -22.63
N HIS A 257 3.26 27.23 -23.72
CA HIS A 257 3.45 28.39 -24.61
C HIS A 257 2.21 28.67 -25.48
N ALA A 258 1.41 27.63 -25.78
CA ALA A 258 0.20 27.75 -26.59
C ALA A 258 -0.97 26.95 -25.98
N PRO A 259 -1.38 27.25 -24.73
CA PRO A 259 -2.28 26.40 -23.96
C PRO A 259 -3.67 26.27 -24.61
N LYS A 260 -4.18 27.34 -25.25
CA LYS A 260 -5.45 27.32 -26.00
C LYS A 260 -5.44 26.30 -27.14
N THR A 261 -4.33 26.22 -27.88
CA THR A 261 -4.17 25.30 -29.02
C THR A 261 -4.13 23.85 -28.54
N PHE A 262 -3.31 23.55 -27.54
CA PHE A 262 -3.23 22.19 -26.98
C PHE A 262 -4.55 21.77 -26.32
N ASN A 263 -5.19 22.67 -25.57
CA ASN A 263 -6.49 22.40 -24.97
C ASN A 263 -7.55 22.10 -26.03
N PHE A 264 -7.55 22.83 -27.17
CA PHE A 264 -8.45 22.52 -28.27
C PHE A 264 -8.29 21.07 -28.73
N PHE A 265 -7.06 20.59 -28.95
CA PHE A 265 -6.81 19.20 -29.38
C PHE A 265 -7.12 18.15 -28.30
N ILE A 266 -6.68 18.39 -27.05
CA ILE A 266 -6.92 17.47 -25.91
C ILE A 266 -8.43 17.31 -25.64
N ASN A 267 -9.19 18.39 -25.84
CA ASN A 267 -10.63 18.40 -25.58
C ASN A 267 -11.45 17.66 -26.65
N GLN A 268 -10.85 17.27 -27.79
CA GLN A 268 -11.58 16.60 -28.85
C GLN A 268 -12.05 15.19 -28.43
N PRO A 269 -13.32 14.81 -28.68
CA PRO A 269 -13.86 13.51 -28.27
C PRO A 269 -13.09 12.30 -28.82
N TRP A 270 -12.57 12.41 -30.05
CA TRP A 270 -11.77 11.35 -30.67
C TRP A 270 -10.42 11.17 -29.97
N MET A 271 -9.80 12.26 -29.51
CA MET A 271 -8.53 12.23 -28.79
C MET A 271 -8.71 11.59 -27.41
N ARG A 272 -9.80 11.93 -26.71
CA ARG A 272 -10.16 11.30 -25.43
C ARG A 272 -10.35 9.79 -25.57
N LYS A 273 -11.11 9.34 -26.58
CA LYS A 273 -11.31 7.90 -26.87
C LYS A 273 -10.02 7.19 -27.24
N LEU A 274 -9.15 7.83 -28.03
CA LEU A 274 -7.85 7.27 -28.40
C LEU A 274 -6.95 7.10 -27.17
N SER A 275 -6.88 8.13 -26.31
CA SER A 275 -6.13 8.11 -25.06
C SER A 275 -6.64 7.02 -24.12
N GLU A 276 -7.95 6.92 -23.92
CA GLU A 276 -8.56 5.88 -23.08
C GLU A 276 -8.21 4.48 -23.58
N LYS A 277 -8.36 4.22 -24.88
CA LYS A 277 -8.18 2.88 -25.47
C LYS A 277 -6.72 2.43 -25.57
N HIS A 278 -5.81 3.33 -25.96
CA HIS A 278 -4.42 2.96 -26.28
C HIS A 278 -3.43 3.32 -25.18
N ILE A 279 -3.67 4.40 -24.44
CA ILE A 279 -2.78 4.88 -23.38
C ILE A 279 -3.31 4.44 -22.01
N GLY A 280 -4.63 4.33 -21.85
CA GLY A 280 -5.29 4.03 -20.58
C GLY A 280 -5.32 5.24 -19.65
N MET A 281 -5.38 6.46 -20.23
CA MET A 281 -5.57 7.72 -19.51
C MET A 281 -6.95 8.28 -19.86
N VAL A 282 -7.75 8.49 -18.82
CA VAL A 282 -9.08 9.11 -18.86
C VAL A 282 -8.96 10.52 -18.30
N ASP A 283 -9.77 11.45 -18.82
CA ASP A 283 -9.83 12.85 -18.35
C ASP A 283 -8.46 13.54 -18.28
N LEU A 284 -7.77 13.61 -19.43
CA LEU A 284 -6.53 14.36 -19.55
C LEU A 284 -6.73 15.82 -19.11
N PRO A 285 -5.90 16.34 -18.17
CA PRO A 285 -6.08 17.68 -17.64
C PRO A 285 -5.82 18.73 -18.73
N LEU A 286 -6.60 19.81 -18.68
CA LEU A 286 -6.40 20.96 -19.55
C LEU A 286 -5.38 21.91 -18.93
N LEU A 287 -4.55 22.52 -19.77
CA LEU A 287 -3.61 23.54 -19.34
C LEU A 287 -4.36 24.79 -18.88
N SER A 288 -3.82 25.49 -17.90
CA SER A 288 -4.41 26.74 -17.42
C SER A 288 -4.38 27.82 -18.50
N VAL A 289 -5.51 28.49 -18.66
CA VAL A 289 -5.69 29.65 -19.53
C VAL A 289 -6.40 30.72 -18.69
N PRO A 290 -5.73 31.82 -18.30
CA PRO A 290 -4.34 32.20 -18.60
C PRO A 290 -3.28 31.28 -17.93
N SER A 291 -2.09 31.18 -18.53
CA SER A 291 -0.96 30.43 -17.95
C SER A 291 -0.37 31.16 -16.75
N LEU A 292 0.38 30.47 -15.88
CA LEU A 292 0.99 31.10 -14.71
C LEU A 292 1.88 32.30 -15.08
N LYS A 293 2.67 32.17 -16.16
CA LYS A 293 3.50 33.28 -16.67
C LYS A 293 2.66 34.49 -17.05
N GLN A 294 1.46 34.29 -17.60
CA GLN A 294 0.53 35.36 -17.95
C GLN A 294 -0.15 35.97 -16.73
N GLN A 295 -0.47 35.16 -15.72
CA GLN A 295 -1.07 35.64 -14.47
C GLN A 295 -0.08 36.45 -13.62
N MET A 296 1.20 36.08 -13.65
CA MET A 296 2.25 36.74 -12.86
C MET A 296 2.96 37.87 -13.61
N VAL A 297 2.46 38.32 -14.76
CA VAL A 297 3.06 39.44 -15.51
C VAL A 297 3.08 40.69 -14.63
N GLY A 298 4.24 41.32 -14.51
CA GLY A 298 4.43 42.52 -13.69
C GLY A 298 4.70 42.24 -12.21
N HIS A 299 4.58 40.99 -11.76
CA HIS A 299 4.93 40.59 -10.42
C HIS A 299 6.46 40.47 -10.26
N ARG A 300 7.02 40.94 -9.13
CA ARG A 300 8.48 40.94 -8.89
C ARG A 300 9.09 39.54 -8.98
N SER A 301 8.36 38.53 -8.50
CA SER A 301 8.81 37.13 -8.51
C SER A 301 8.94 36.53 -9.93
N ALA A 302 8.24 37.08 -10.94
CA ALA A 302 8.26 36.52 -12.29
C ALA A 302 9.63 36.65 -12.99
N ASN A 303 10.43 37.64 -12.58
CA ASN A 303 11.73 37.98 -13.19
C ASN A 303 12.89 37.92 -12.19
N THR A 304 12.66 37.42 -10.97
CA THR A 304 13.72 37.34 -9.95
C THR A 304 14.70 36.22 -10.30
N THR A 305 15.99 36.51 -10.37
CA THR A 305 17.03 35.50 -10.65
C THR A 305 17.65 34.95 -9.36
N LEU A 306 18.36 33.83 -9.46
CA LEU A 306 19.04 33.22 -8.31
C LEU A 306 20.11 34.17 -7.74
N GLU A 307 20.87 34.84 -8.60
CA GLU A 307 21.94 35.77 -8.20
C GLU A 307 21.37 36.95 -7.39
N GLN A 308 20.18 37.43 -7.77
CA GLN A 308 19.47 38.47 -7.01
C GLN A 308 18.98 37.98 -5.65
N LEU A 309 18.67 36.69 -5.50
CA LEU A 309 18.30 36.09 -4.22
C LEU A 309 19.52 35.87 -3.33
N GLU A 310 20.66 35.50 -3.90
CA GLU A 310 21.91 35.29 -3.18
C GLU A 310 22.47 36.59 -2.61
N ALA A 311 22.37 37.68 -3.37
CA ALA A 311 22.83 39.03 -3.01
C ALA A 311 22.05 39.70 -1.85
N LEU A 312 20.98 39.08 -1.36
CA LEU A 312 20.17 39.63 -0.28
C LEU A 312 20.86 39.56 1.08
N SER A 313 20.62 40.58 1.91
CA SER A 313 21.06 40.57 3.31
C SER A 313 20.34 39.49 4.13
N ALA A 314 20.90 39.15 5.29
CA ALA A 314 20.29 38.16 6.19
C ALA A 314 18.87 38.59 6.64
N GLU A 315 18.68 39.88 6.90
CA GLU A 315 17.38 40.47 7.28
C GLU A 315 16.36 40.39 6.14
N GLN A 316 16.80 40.57 4.89
CA GLN A 316 15.95 40.44 3.72
C GLN A 316 15.56 38.98 3.47
N LYS A 317 16.48 38.03 3.65
CA LYS A 317 16.21 36.59 3.53
C LYS A 317 15.20 36.13 4.58
N ALA A 318 15.27 36.65 5.80
CA ALA A 318 14.34 36.33 6.89
C ALA A 318 12.89 36.77 6.61
N LYS A 319 12.67 37.71 5.69
CA LYS A 319 11.34 38.22 5.31
C LYS A 319 10.86 37.72 3.95
N ARG A 320 11.47 36.66 3.42
CA ARG A 320 11.10 36.09 2.11
C ARG A 320 10.51 34.71 2.23
N VAL A 321 9.49 34.47 1.42
CA VAL A 321 8.88 33.16 1.22
C VAL A 321 9.25 32.66 -0.18
N LEU A 322 9.76 31.44 -0.25
CA LEU A 322 10.05 30.77 -1.51
C LEU A 322 8.92 29.78 -1.81
N VAL A 323 8.24 29.98 -2.94
CA VAL A 323 7.17 29.09 -3.40
C VAL A 323 7.78 28.07 -4.35
N VAL A 324 7.91 26.82 -3.88
CA VAL A 324 8.36 25.71 -4.72
C VAL A 324 7.15 25.12 -5.43
N GLN A 325 7.16 25.16 -6.75
CA GLN A 325 6.04 24.72 -7.58
C GLN A 325 6.27 23.31 -8.10
N ASP A 326 5.18 22.60 -8.38
CA ASP A 326 5.18 21.34 -9.08
C ASP A 326 4.53 21.53 -10.47
N PRO A 327 4.83 20.67 -11.46
CA PRO A 327 4.31 20.82 -12.82
C PRO A 327 2.77 20.78 -12.90
N PHE A 328 2.07 20.15 -11.96
CA PHE A 328 0.61 20.12 -11.99
C PHE A 328 0.01 21.48 -11.64
N THR A 329 0.46 22.08 -10.53
CA THR A 329 0.02 23.42 -10.12
C THR A 329 0.52 24.52 -11.06
N SER A 330 1.74 24.42 -11.60
CA SER A 330 2.24 25.46 -12.52
C SER A 330 1.51 25.49 -13.87
N TYR A 331 1.12 24.33 -14.42
CA TYR A 331 0.66 24.23 -15.81
C TYR A 331 -0.81 23.90 -15.98
N TYR A 332 -1.43 23.18 -15.03
CA TYR A 332 -2.83 22.76 -15.13
C TYR A 332 -3.73 23.48 -14.13
N ASP A 333 -3.19 23.95 -12.99
CA ASP A 333 -3.91 24.74 -11.99
C ASP A 333 -3.17 26.01 -11.55
N ALA A 334 -2.76 26.82 -12.53
CA ALA A 334 -1.96 28.03 -12.31
C ALA A 334 -2.60 29.04 -11.34
N GLN A 335 -3.92 29.04 -11.24
CA GLN A 335 -4.67 29.94 -10.35
C GLN A 335 -4.30 29.71 -8.89
N VAL A 336 -4.14 28.45 -8.47
CA VAL A 336 -3.77 28.11 -7.08
C VAL A 336 -2.43 28.73 -6.71
N VAL A 337 -1.45 28.74 -7.61
CA VAL A 337 -0.15 29.34 -7.36
C VAL A 337 -0.26 30.86 -7.28
N ALA A 338 -1.00 31.48 -8.21
CA ALA A 338 -1.20 32.93 -8.21
C ALA A 338 -1.91 33.42 -6.94
N ASP A 339 -2.98 32.76 -6.53
CA ASP A 339 -3.74 33.07 -5.32
C ASP A 339 -2.89 32.87 -4.06
N PHE A 340 -2.06 31.81 -4.03
CA PHE A 340 -1.14 31.58 -2.90
C PHE A 340 -0.10 32.69 -2.79
N VAL A 341 0.45 33.17 -3.92
CA VAL A 341 1.38 34.31 -3.89
C VAL A 341 0.70 35.56 -3.36
N GLN A 342 -0.53 35.87 -3.79
CA GLN A 342 -1.29 37.00 -3.26
C GLN A 342 -1.54 36.89 -1.75
N LEU A 343 -1.90 35.69 -1.27
CA LEU A 343 -2.13 35.42 0.15
C LEU A 343 -0.86 35.60 1.00
N VAL A 344 0.30 35.25 0.46
CA VAL A 344 1.58 35.41 1.16
C VAL A 344 2.00 36.88 1.25
N GLU A 345 1.54 37.72 0.32
CA GLU A 345 1.84 39.16 0.29
C GLU A 345 0.86 40.02 1.09
N SER A 346 -0.36 39.53 1.33
CA SER A 346 -1.37 40.14 2.20
C SER A 346 -1.05 39.96 3.68
#